data_AF-A0A6L8LLR4-F1
#
_entry.id   AF-A0A6L8LLR4-F1
#
_cell.length_a   1.000
_cell.length_b   1.000
_cell.length_c   1.000
_cell.angle_alpha   90.00
_cell.angle_beta   90.00
_cell.angle_gamma   90.00
#
_symmetry.space_group_name_H-M   'P 1'
#
loop_
_entity.id
_entity.type
_entity.pdbx_description
1 polymer ?
#
loop_
_entity_poly.entity_id
_entity_poly.type
_entity_poly.pdbx_seq_one_letter_code
_entity_poly.pdbx_strand_id
1 'polypeptide(L)'
;MEYSPDSWVILRVTLKTQDSTFSQLRVLAGWRGGYLDADIWRVNSGIQAIEADDLEYRFSGHSGSAYRCRLGGYQMLNIMWDGFDQLKRHRHVVDAEILADRDWSQPGLLEALLSSSIDDADSA
;
A
#
# COMPACT_ATOMS: atom_id res chain seq x y z
N MET A 1 -10.92 -9.81 -7.81
CA MET A 1 -9.71 -10.41 -8.45
C MET A 1 -8.66 -10.58 -7.38
N GLU A 2 -7.99 -11.73 -7.33
CA GLU A 2 -7.00 -12.04 -6.30
C GLU A 2 -5.58 -12.01 -6.87
N TYR A 3 -4.64 -11.50 -6.09
CA TYR A 3 -3.25 -11.32 -6.46
C TYR A 3 -2.34 -11.85 -5.35
N SER A 4 -1.28 -12.56 -5.71
CA SER A 4 -0.29 -13.08 -4.75
C SER A 4 1.10 -12.59 -5.14
N PRO A 5 1.55 -11.44 -4.63
CA PRO A 5 2.89 -10.92 -4.93
C PRO A 5 4.01 -11.69 -4.24
N ASP A 6 5.20 -11.63 -4.85
CA ASP A 6 6.44 -12.14 -4.25
C ASP A 6 6.98 -11.18 -3.18
N SER A 7 6.75 -9.88 -3.37
CA SER A 7 7.19 -8.84 -2.45
C SER A 7 6.16 -7.72 -2.37
N TRP A 8 6.02 -7.13 -1.19
CA TRP A 8 5.02 -6.11 -0.95
C TRP A 8 5.46 -5.16 0.15
N VAL A 9 4.92 -3.95 0.12
CA VAL A 9 5.01 -2.96 1.20
C VAL A 9 3.69 -2.22 1.32
N ILE A 10 3.44 -1.62 2.49
CA ILE A 10 2.33 -0.68 2.67
C ILE A 10 2.82 0.74 2.46
N LEU A 11 2.08 1.48 1.65
CA LEU A 11 2.25 2.90 1.44
C LEU A 11 1.19 3.67 2.24
N ARG A 12 1.59 4.73 2.93
CA ARG A 12 0.65 5.80 3.32
C ARG A 12 0.71 6.89 2.26
N VAL A 13 -0.45 7.20 1.67
CA VAL A 13 -0.57 8.13 0.54
C VAL A 13 -1.51 9.25 0.94
N THR A 14 -0.99 10.47 0.98
CA THR A 14 -1.77 11.67 1.25
C THR A 14 -2.29 12.20 -0.07
N LEU A 15 -3.62 12.24 -0.20
CA LEU A 15 -4.34 12.66 -1.39
C LEU A 15 -5.02 13.99 -1.15
N LYS A 16 -4.99 14.86 -2.16
CA LYS A 16 -5.72 16.13 -2.17
C LYS A 16 -6.88 16.06 -3.16
N THR A 17 -8.04 16.47 -2.68
CA THR A 17 -9.23 16.75 -3.48
C THR A 17 -9.48 18.25 -3.50
N GLN A 18 -10.54 18.68 -4.20
CA GLN A 18 -10.91 20.09 -4.25
C GLN A 18 -11.25 20.64 -2.86
N ASP A 19 -11.84 19.81 -1.99
CA ASP A 19 -12.44 20.25 -0.73
C ASP A 19 -11.69 19.76 0.52
N SER A 20 -10.78 18.79 0.38
CA SER A 20 -10.08 18.19 1.53
C SER A 20 -8.79 17.47 1.14
N THR A 21 -7.92 17.29 2.13
CA THR A 21 -6.77 16.38 2.08
C THR A 21 -7.04 15.21 3.01
N PHE A 22 -6.75 13.99 2.57
CA PHE A 22 -6.93 12.79 3.40
C PHE A 22 -5.86 11.75 3.08
N SER A 23 -5.60 10.86 4.03
CA SER A 23 -4.67 9.74 3.83
C SER A 23 -5.39 8.47 3.40
N GLN A 24 -4.71 7.63 2.63
CA GLN A 24 -5.10 6.26 2.33
C GLN A 24 -3.90 5.33 2.46
N LEU A 25 -4.13 4.14 3.00
CA LEU A 25 -3.14 3.07 2.92
C LEU A 25 -3.31 2.30 1.60
N ARG A 26 -2.20 1.96 0.94
CA ARG A 26 -2.18 1.21 -0.32
C ARG A 26 -1.17 0.09 -0.25
N VAL A 27 -1.46 -1.02 -0.93
CA VAL A 27 -0.46 -2.07 -1.18
C VAL A 27 0.30 -1.70 -2.44
N LEU A 28 1.62 -1.63 -2.35
CA LEU A 28 2.52 -1.71 -3.50
C LEU A 28 3.08 -3.13 -3.55
N ALA A 29 2.77 -3.83 -4.63
CA ALA A 29 3.06 -5.24 -4.84
C ALA A 29 4.04 -5.41 -6.01
N GLY A 30 4.95 -6.37 -5.89
CA GLY A 30 5.94 -6.72 -6.90
C GLY A 30 5.93 -8.23 -7.21
N TRP A 31 6.09 -8.56 -8.48
CA TRP A 31 6.26 -9.93 -8.98
C TRP A 31 7.57 -10.00 -9.75
N ARG A 32 8.34 -11.04 -9.44
CA ARG A 32 9.53 -11.36 -10.20
C ARG A 32 9.12 -12.17 -11.42
N GLY A 33 9.51 -11.69 -12.58
CA GLY A 33 9.33 -12.38 -13.85
C GLY A 33 10.25 -13.59 -13.95
N GLY A 34 9.80 -14.59 -14.72
CA GLY A 34 10.65 -15.71 -15.12
C GLY A 34 11.48 -15.37 -16.37
N TYR A 35 12.06 -16.40 -16.99
CA TYR A 35 12.86 -16.26 -18.22
C TYR A 35 12.11 -15.59 -19.40
N LEU A 36 10.78 -15.62 -19.41
CA LEU A 36 9.92 -15.08 -20.47
C LEU A 36 9.04 -13.89 -20.03
N ASP A 37 9.00 -13.60 -18.73
CA ASP A 37 8.08 -12.61 -18.17
C ASP A 37 8.88 -11.45 -17.60
N ALA A 38 8.37 -10.23 -17.78
CA ALA A 38 8.97 -9.07 -17.14
C ALA A 38 8.64 -9.04 -15.64
N ASP A 39 9.57 -8.52 -14.86
CA ASP A 39 9.28 -8.05 -13.51
C ASP A 39 8.18 -6.98 -13.58
N ILE A 40 7.13 -7.13 -12.77
CA ILE A 40 6.01 -6.19 -12.74
C ILE A 40 5.73 -5.71 -11.33
N TRP A 41 5.23 -4.49 -11.23
CA TRP A 41 4.71 -3.92 -10.00
C TRP A 41 3.25 -3.48 -10.17
N ARG A 42 2.53 -3.36 -9.05
CA ARG A 42 1.16 -2.85 -9.04
C ARG A 42 0.84 -2.17 -7.71
N VAL A 43 0.22 -0.99 -7.77
CA VAL A 43 -0.36 -0.32 -6.60
C VAL A 43 -1.88 -0.55 -6.60
N ASN A 44 -2.47 -0.89 -5.45
CA ASN A 44 -3.91 -1.03 -5.34
C ASN A 44 -4.63 0.33 -5.23
N SER A 45 -5.97 0.29 -5.18
CA SER A 45 -6.84 1.48 -5.15
C SER A 45 -7.06 2.06 -3.74
N GLY A 46 -6.37 1.55 -2.72
CA GLY A 46 -6.65 1.82 -1.31
C GLY A 46 -7.11 0.57 -0.59
N ILE A 47 -6.59 0.34 0.61
CA ILE A 47 -6.93 -0.78 1.50
C ILE A 47 -8.22 -0.43 2.25
N GLN A 48 -9.18 -1.34 2.20
CA GLN A 48 -10.47 -1.23 2.88
C GLN A 48 -10.56 -2.18 4.08
N ALA A 49 -9.92 -3.34 3.99
CA ALA A 49 -9.91 -4.32 5.07
C ALA A 49 -8.62 -5.15 5.03
N ILE A 50 -8.22 -5.63 6.20
CA ILE A 50 -7.09 -6.53 6.40
C ILE A 50 -7.62 -7.76 7.10
N GLU A 51 -7.40 -8.91 6.51
CA GLU A 51 -7.53 -10.21 7.16
C GLU A 51 -6.14 -10.81 7.28
N ALA A 52 -5.91 -11.64 8.28
CA ALA A 52 -4.63 -12.30 8.48
C ALA A 52 -4.83 -13.76 8.88
N ASP A 53 -3.93 -14.61 8.40
CA ASP A 53 -3.75 -15.97 8.89
C ASP A 53 -2.28 -16.17 9.33
N ASP A 54 -1.92 -17.42 9.66
CA ASP A 54 -0.59 -17.75 10.17
C ASP A 54 0.55 -17.53 9.14
N LEU A 55 0.24 -17.35 7.85
CA LEU A 55 1.20 -17.34 6.76
C LEU A 55 1.18 -16.05 5.92
N GLU A 56 0.04 -15.36 5.87
CA GLU A 56 -0.16 -14.21 5.01
C GLU A 56 -1.19 -13.21 5.54
N TYR A 57 -1.05 -11.96 5.09
CA TYR A 57 -2.10 -10.95 5.15
C TYR A 57 -2.90 -10.96 3.85
N ARG A 58 -4.21 -10.76 3.96
CA ARG A 58 -5.11 -10.50 2.84
C ARG A 58 -5.60 -9.07 2.91
N PHE A 59 -5.08 -8.22 2.01
CA PHE A 59 -5.48 -6.83 1.88
C PHE A 59 -6.58 -6.68 0.82
N SER A 60 -7.80 -6.38 1.25
CA SER A 60 -8.93 -6.12 0.36
C SER A 60 -8.96 -4.64 -0.01
N GLY A 61 -9.06 -4.33 -1.31
CA GLY A 61 -9.04 -2.98 -1.84
C GLY A 61 -10.40 -2.49 -2.35
N HIS A 62 -10.56 -1.16 -2.43
CA HIS A 62 -11.83 -0.52 -2.82
C HIS A 62 -12.40 -0.98 -4.18
N SER A 63 -11.56 -1.44 -5.10
CA SER A 63 -11.99 -1.96 -6.41
C SER A 63 -12.43 -3.43 -6.40
N GLY A 64 -12.53 -4.07 -5.23
CA GLY A 64 -12.80 -5.51 -5.12
C GLY A 64 -11.58 -6.39 -5.47
N SER A 65 -10.38 -5.83 -5.42
CA SER A 65 -9.13 -6.59 -5.51
C SER A 65 -8.71 -7.10 -4.13
N ALA A 66 -8.09 -8.26 -4.06
CA ALA A 66 -7.49 -8.78 -2.84
C ALA A 66 -6.03 -9.16 -3.10
N TYR A 67 -5.13 -8.75 -2.21
CA TYR A 67 -3.70 -9.03 -2.28
C TYR A 67 -3.33 -9.96 -1.13
N ARG A 68 -2.88 -11.17 -1.46
CA ARG A 68 -2.43 -12.22 -0.56
C ARG A 68 -0.93 -12.12 -0.37
N CYS A 69 -0.54 -11.50 0.72
CA CYS A 69 0.77 -10.98 1.02
C CYS A 69 1.42 -11.82 2.12
N ARG A 70 2.32 -12.73 1.74
CA ARG A 70 3.02 -13.60 2.70
C ARG A 70 3.80 -12.79 3.73
N LEU A 71 3.80 -13.24 4.99
CA LEU A 71 4.49 -12.55 6.09
C LEU A 71 5.98 -12.29 5.79
N GLY A 72 6.68 -13.27 5.21
CA GLY A 72 8.09 -13.12 4.80
C GLY A 72 8.32 -12.31 3.51
N GLY A 73 7.27 -11.73 2.92
CA GLY A 73 7.32 -10.98 1.67
C GLY A 73 7.48 -9.47 1.84
N TYR A 74 7.57 -8.95 3.07
CA TYR A 74 7.64 -7.50 3.30
C TYR A 74 9.00 -6.93 2.89
N GLN A 75 9.10 -6.42 1.66
CA GLN A 75 10.32 -5.81 1.15
C GLN A 75 10.06 -4.97 -0.09
N MET A 76 10.94 -3.99 -0.31
CA MET A 76 10.94 -3.15 -1.50
C MET A 76 11.91 -3.72 -2.54
N LEU A 77 11.39 -4.20 -3.67
CA LEU A 77 12.21 -4.59 -4.81
C LEU A 77 12.58 -3.38 -5.67
N ASN A 78 13.68 -3.47 -6.42
CA ASN A 78 14.10 -2.39 -7.34
C ASN A 78 12.99 -1.98 -8.32
N ILE A 79 12.25 -2.95 -8.86
CA ILE A 79 11.13 -2.69 -9.78
C ILE A 79 9.99 -1.90 -9.14
N MET A 80 9.79 -2.03 -7.81
CA MET A 80 8.70 -1.38 -7.11
C MET A 80 8.96 0.12 -6.94
N TRP A 81 10.23 0.55 -7.00
CA TRP A 81 10.59 1.97 -6.93
C TRP A 81 10.00 2.77 -8.10
N ASP A 82 9.96 2.18 -9.29
CA ASP A 82 9.30 2.81 -10.44
C ASP A 82 7.80 3.05 -10.15
N GLY A 83 7.12 2.07 -9.57
CA GLY A 83 5.72 2.23 -9.16
C GLY A 83 5.50 3.29 -8.08
N PHE A 84 6.41 3.36 -7.11
CA PHE A 84 6.38 4.39 -6.07
C PHE A 84 6.64 5.79 -6.63
N ASP A 85 7.62 5.94 -7.52
CA ASP A 85 7.93 7.20 -8.19
C ASP A 85 6.79 7.66 -9.11
N GLN A 86 6.18 6.73 -9.85
CA GLN A 86 5.01 7.02 -10.66
C GLN A 86 3.81 7.46 -9.82
N LEU A 87 3.57 6.81 -8.68
CA LEU A 87 2.53 7.21 -7.73
C LEU A 87 2.77 8.64 -7.23
N LYS A 88 4.00 8.97 -6.82
CA LYS A 88 4.36 10.32 -6.32
C LYS A 88 4.15 11.43 -7.34
N ARG A 89 4.26 11.13 -8.63
CA ARG A 89 4.04 12.10 -9.72
C ARG A 89 2.56 12.30 -10.05
N HIS A 90 1.66 11.50 -9.49
CA HIS A 90 0.24 11.62 -9.77
C HIS A 90 -0.31 12.92 -9.20
N ARG A 91 -1.04 13.71 -10.03
CA ARG A 91 -1.46 15.10 -9.72
C ARG A 91 -2.20 15.32 -8.38
N HIS A 92 -2.81 14.27 -7.84
CA HIS A 92 -3.62 14.30 -6.62
C HIS A 92 -2.87 13.78 -5.40
N VAL A 93 -1.64 13.27 -5.56
CA VAL A 93 -0.80 12.79 -4.46
C VAL A 93 0.02 13.98 -3.97
N VAL A 94 -0.17 14.34 -2.69
CA VAL A 94 0.59 15.39 -2.00
C VAL A 94 1.87 14.80 -1.43
N ASP A 95 1.74 13.64 -0.79
CA ASP A 95 2.86 12.92 -0.21
C ASP A 95 2.60 11.41 -0.27
N ALA A 96 3.68 10.64 -0.28
CA ALA A 96 3.62 9.19 -0.15
C ALA A 96 4.87 8.68 0.57
N GLU A 97 4.67 7.77 1.50
CA GLU A 97 5.73 7.15 2.28
C GLU A 97 5.53 5.64 2.39
N ILE A 98 6.66 4.93 2.46
CA ILE A 98 6.69 3.49 2.69
C ILE A 98 6.69 3.28 4.19
N LEU A 99 5.70 2.55 4.71
CA LEU A 99 5.63 2.25 6.13
C LEU A 99 6.62 1.15 6.52
N ALA A 100 7.16 1.23 7.73
CA ALA A 100 7.93 0.13 8.30
C ALA A 100 7.01 -1.08 8.57
N ASP A 101 7.56 -2.28 8.38
CA ASP A 101 6.87 -3.53 8.67
C ASP A 101 6.39 -3.60 10.11
N ARG A 102 5.23 -4.19 10.31
CA ARG A 102 4.55 -4.34 11.60
C ARG A 102 3.50 -5.43 11.51
N ASP A 103 2.91 -5.73 12.65
CA ASP A 103 1.69 -6.54 12.65
C ASP A 103 0.54 -5.72 12.06
N TRP A 104 0.17 -6.04 10.82
CA TRP A 104 -0.89 -5.35 10.07
C TRP A 104 -2.30 -5.82 10.46
N SER A 105 -2.41 -6.88 11.28
CA SER A 105 -3.69 -7.42 11.73
C SER A 105 -4.22 -6.79 13.02
N GLN A 106 -3.45 -5.86 13.61
CA GLN A 106 -3.83 -5.21 14.87
C GLN A 106 -5.19 -4.50 14.75
N PRO A 107 -6.16 -4.82 15.63
CA PRO A 107 -7.45 -4.15 15.62
C PRO A 107 -7.32 -2.64 15.81
N GLY A 108 -8.02 -1.85 14.99
CA GLY A 108 -7.98 -0.39 15.06
C GLY A 108 -6.75 0.27 14.41
N LEU A 109 -5.82 -0.52 13.86
CA LEU A 109 -4.59 0.00 13.27
C LEU A 109 -4.85 0.90 12.06
N LEU A 110 -5.79 0.52 11.19
CA LEU A 110 -6.16 1.31 10.01
C LEU A 110 -6.63 2.70 10.43
N GLU A 111 -7.56 2.74 11.37
CA GLU A 111 -8.15 3.97 11.90
C GLU A 111 -7.08 4.84 12.56
N ALA A 112 -6.21 4.24 13.38
CA ALA A 112 -5.13 4.94 14.06
C ALA A 112 -4.11 5.56 13.08
N LEU A 113 -3.72 4.82 12.03
CA LEU A 113 -2.78 5.30 11.02
C LEU A 113 -3.37 6.38 10.11
N LEU A 114 -4.69 6.36 9.93
CA LEU A 114 -5.40 7.35 9.13
C LEU A 114 -5.79 8.60 9.95
N SER A 115 -5.93 8.49 11.27
CA SER A 115 -6.15 9.65 12.14
C SER A 115 -4.86 10.41 12.43
N SER A 116 -3.73 9.73 12.61
CA SER A 116 -2.46 10.36 12.97
C SER A 116 -1.90 11.29 11.89
N SER A 117 -2.38 11.21 10.64
CA SER A 117 -1.91 12.04 9.53
C SER A 117 -2.69 13.33 9.34
N ILE A 118 -3.75 13.57 10.13
CA ILE A 118 -4.55 14.81 10.09
C ILE A 118 -3.89 15.90 10.95
N ASP A 119 -3.26 15.53 12.07
CA ASP A 119 -2.73 16.50 13.05
C ASP A 119 -1.43 17.20 12.57
N ASP A 120 -0.64 16.55 11.70
CA ASP A 120 0.61 17.14 11.17
C ASP A 120 0.37 18.21 10.07
N ALA A 121 -0.86 18.32 9.55
CA ALA A 121 -1.19 19.27 8.49
C ALA A 121 -1.61 20.66 9.00
N ASP A 122 -1.85 20.82 10.31
CA ASP A 122 -2.36 22.06 10.93
C ASP A 122 -1.30 22.81 11.76
N SER A 123 -0.04 22.34 11.72
CA SER A 123 1.09 22.90 12.51
C SER A 123 2.13 23.65 11.66
N ALA A 124 1.81 24.07 10.43
CA ALA A 124 2.73 24.77 9.53
C ALA A 124 2.25 26.18 9.14
#